data_AF-A0A321M1F4-F1
#
_entry.id   AF-A0A321M1F4-F1
#
_cell.length_a   1.000
_cell.length_b   1.000
_cell.length_c   1.000
_cell.angle_alpha   90.00
_cell.angle_beta   90.00
_cell.angle_gamma   90.00
#
_symmetry.space_group_name_H-M   'P 1'
#
loop_
_entity.id
_entity.type
_entity.pdbx_description
1 polymer ?
#
loop_
_entity_poly.entity_id
_entity_poly.type
_entity_poly.pdbx_seq_one_letter_code
_entity_poly.pdbx_strand_id
1 'polypeptide(L)'
;MLRWIIAVLLIAFSALAIIANGHLALQRLRAKNSGSFAMIMGGVLGAIGILLLPVSGAHKWFWLPAVLDFGCLPYFVMLAWFSLSQRKT
;
A
#
# COMPACT_ATOMS: atom_id res chain seq x y z
N MET A 1 21.64 -12.50 -11.53
CA MET A 1 21.17 -11.33 -12.31
C MET A 1 19.66 -11.31 -12.51
N LEU A 2 19.03 -12.36 -13.06
CA LEU A 2 17.57 -12.38 -13.29
C LEU A 2 16.71 -12.09 -12.03
N ARG A 3 17.06 -12.68 -10.87
CA ARG A 3 16.35 -12.45 -9.60
C ARG A 3 16.36 -10.97 -9.16
N TRP A 4 17.47 -10.27 -9.39
CA TRP A 4 17.58 -8.83 -9.09
C TRP A 4 16.64 -8.01 -9.95
N ILE A 5 16.61 -8.30 -11.26
CA ILE A 5 15.74 -7.60 -12.21
C ILE A 5 14.27 -7.79 -11.82
N ILE A 6 13.85 -9.02 -11.55
CA ILE A 6 12.48 -9.33 -11.15
C ILE A 6 12.12 -8.64 -9.83
N ALA A 7 12.99 -8.71 -8.81
CA ALA A 7 12.74 -8.09 -7.52
C ALA A 7 12.63 -6.55 -7.63
N VAL A 8 13.53 -5.91 -8.37
CA VAL A 8 13.50 -4.46 -8.59
C VAL A 8 12.24 -4.04 -9.33
N LEU A 9 11.83 -4.77 -10.37
CA LEU A 9 10.60 -4.48 -11.12
C LEU A 9 9.35 -4.64 -10.23
N LEU A 10 9.28 -5.70 -9.42
CA LEU A 10 8.16 -5.93 -8.49
C LEU A 10 8.08 -4.85 -7.41
N ILE A 11 9.22 -4.43 -6.85
CA ILE A 11 9.28 -3.35 -5.85
C ILE A 11 8.91 -2.01 -6.49
N ALA A 12 9.41 -1.72 -7.70
CA ALA A 12 9.07 -0.48 -8.41
C ALA A 12 7.58 -0.43 -8.77
N PHE A 13 7.00 -1.53 -9.25
CA PHE A 13 5.57 -1.63 -9.54
C PHE A 13 4.73 -1.50 -8.27
N SER A 14 5.13 -2.16 -7.18
CA SER A 14 4.52 -2.02 -5.86
C SER A 14 4.53 -0.57 -5.39
N ALA A 15 5.66 0.13 -5.51
CA ALA A 15 5.77 1.52 -5.10
C ALA A 15 4.83 2.43 -5.91
N LEU A 16 4.76 2.24 -7.24
CA LEU A 16 3.82 2.98 -8.09
C LEU A 16 2.36 2.69 -7.72
N ALA A 17 2.03 1.43 -7.45
CA ALA A 17 0.69 1.03 -7.01
C ALA A 17 0.32 1.69 -5.68
N ILE A 18 1.21 1.67 -4.67
CA ILE A 18 1.02 2.33 -3.38
C ILE A 18 0.76 3.83 -3.56
N ILE A 19 1.55 4.51 -4.38
CA ILE A 19 1.40 5.95 -4.64
C ILE A 19 0.06 6.24 -5.33
N ALA A 20 -0.28 5.50 -6.40
CA ALA A 20 -1.54 5.65 -7.11
C ALA A 20 -2.76 5.36 -6.22
N ASN A 21 -2.66 4.31 -5.40
CA ASN A 21 -3.67 3.93 -4.43
C ASN A 21 -3.88 5.02 -3.37
N GLY A 22 -2.81 5.63 -2.86
CA GLY A 22 -2.89 6.77 -1.93
C GLY A 22 -3.57 8.00 -2.54
N HIS A 23 -3.25 8.34 -3.79
CA HIS A 23 -3.92 9.43 -4.52
C HIS A 23 -5.41 9.14 -4.76
N LEU A 24 -5.75 7.91 -5.18
CA LEU A 24 -7.14 7.48 -5.37
C LEU A 24 -7.90 7.47 -4.05
N ALA A 25 -7.27 7.05 -2.95
CA ALA A 25 -7.85 7.12 -1.63
C ALA A 25 -8.24 8.58 -1.30
N LEU A 26 -7.32 9.53 -1.46
CA LEU A 26 -7.60 10.94 -1.17
C LEU A 26 -8.75 11.52 -2.01
N GLN A 27 -8.81 11.20 -3.30
CA GLN A 27 -9.94 11.59 -4.14
C GLN A 27 -11.24 10.93 -3.69
N ARG A 28 -11.20 9.65 -3.31
CA ARG A 28 -12.37 8.91 -2.84
C ARG A 28 -12.92 9.42 -1.52
N LEU A 29 -12.06 9.89 -0.60
CA LEU A 29 -12.51 10.58 0.62
C LEU A 29 -13.34 11.82 0.29
N ARG A 30 -12.86 12.62 -0.67
CA ARG A 30 -13.58 13.81 -1.13
C ARG A 30 -14.87 13.46 -1.87
N ALA A 31 -14.89 12.34 -2.59
CA ALA A 31 -16.03 11.87 -3.36
C ALA A 31 -16.97 10.91 -2.59
N LYS A 32 -16.71 10.60 -1.31
CA LYS A 32 -17.42 9.57 -0.51
C LYS A 32 -17.62 8.22 -1.22
N ASN A 33 -16.63 7.76 -2.00
CA ASN A 33 -16.78 6.58 -2.84
C ASN A 33 -16.00 5.36 -2.30
N SER A 34 -16.55 4.14 -2.45
CA SER A 34 -16.01 2.90 -1.85
C SER A 34 -14.77 2.35 -2.57
N GLY A 35 -13.89 1.68 -1.81
CA GLY A 35 -12.54 1.28 -2.21
C GLY A 35 -12.43 0.22 -3.32
N SER A 36 -11.24 0.12 -3.93
CA SER A 36 -10.91 -0.86 -4.99
C SER A 36 -9.91 -1.90 -4.50
N PHE A 37 -10.08 -3.13 -4.99
CA PHE A 37 -9.17 -4.26 -4.84
C PHE A 37 -7.72 -3.99 -5.32
N ALA A 38 -7.54 -2.97 -6.15
CA ALA A 38 -6.23 -2.46 -6.58
C ALA A 38 -5.31 -2.05 -5.41
N MET A 39 -5.89 -1.70 -4.25
CA MET A 39 -5.20 -1.34 -3.00
C MET A 39 -4.53 -2.50 -2.25
N ILE A 40 -4.72 -3.75 -2.69
CA ILE A 40 -4.12 -4.93 -2.05
C ILE A 40 -2.97 -5.49 -2.90
N MET A 41 -3.06 -5.28 -4.21
CA MET A 41 -2.10 -5.82 -5.18
C MET A 41 -0.71 -5.19 -5.04
N GLY A 42 -0.62 -3.91 -4.66
CA GLY A 42 0.66 -3.23 -4.48
C GLY A 42 1.48 -3.84 -3.33
N GLY A 43 0.84 -4.14 -2.21
CA GLY A 43 1.49 -4.62 -1.00
C GLY A 43 1.92 -6.07 -1.11
N VAL A 44 1.09 -6.91 -1.73
CA VAL A 44 1.42 -8.31 -2.01
C VAL A 44 2.58 -8.40 -3.01
N LEU A 45 2.53 -7.64 -4.10
CA LEU A 45 3.61 -7.63 -5.10
C LEU A 45 4.92 -7.08 -4.51
N GLY A 46 4.84 -6.07 -3.64
CA GLY A 46 5.99 -5.52 -2.94
C GLY A 46 6.61 -6.51 -1.94
N ALA A 47 5.77 -7.21 -1.18
CA ALA A 47 6.21 -8.25 -0.25
C ALA A 47 6.94 -9.38 -0.99
N ILE A 48 6.39 -9.83 -2.12
CA ILE A 48 7.02 -10.83 -2.99
C ILE A 48 8.35 -10.30 -3.57
N GLY A 49 8.39 -9.03 -4.00
CA GLY A 49 9.61 -8.39 -4.48
C GLY A 49 10.72 -8.36 -3.44
N ILE A 50 10.41 -8.03 -2.18
CA ILE A 50 11.37 -8.05 -1.06
C ILE A 50 11.82 -9.48 -0.71
N LEU A 51 10.93 -10.47 -0.78
CA LEU A 51 11.28 -11.87 -0.55
C LEU A 51 12.20 -12.43 -1.64
N LEU A 52 12.10 -11.92 -2.86
CA LEU A 52 12.95 -12.31 -3.99
C LEU A 52 14.29 -11.57 -4.02
N LEU A 53 14.46 -10.53 -3.20
CA LEU A 53 15.68 -9.73 -3.15
C LEU A 53 16.82 -10.59 -2.57
N PRO A 54 17.92 -10.83 -3.31
CA PRO A 54 19.02 -11.69 -2.84
C PRO A 54 19.98 -10.91 -1.93
N VAL A 55 19.43 -10.19 -0.95
CA VAL A 55 20.16 -9.40 0.04
C VAL A 55 19.89 -10.03 1.40
N SER A 56 20.97 -10.39 2.13
CA SER A 56 20.83 -11.01 3.44
C SER A 56 20.06 -10.08 4.39
N GLY A 57 18.94 -10.57 4.93
CA GLY A 57 18.12 -9.82 5.88
C GLY A 57 17.04 -8.93 5.25
N ALA A 58 16.99 -8.77 3.92
CA ALA A 58 15.91 -8.04 3.25
C ALA A 58 14.54 -8.67 3.52
N HIS A 59 14.47 -10.00 3.63
CA HIS A 59 13.23 -10.72 3.93
C HIS A 59 12.58 -10.29 5.25
N LYS A 60 13.31 -9.70 6.21
CA LYS A 60 12.74 -9.18 7.47
C LYS A 60 11.80 -7.99 7.23
N TRP A 61 11.89 -7.35 6.07
CA TRP A 61 11.12 -6.17 5.70
C TRP A 61 9.96 -6.49 4.74
N PHE A 62 9.67 -7.78 4.50
CA PHE A 62 8.60 -8.19 3.57
C PHE A 62 7.21 -7.67 3.95
N TRP A 63 6.99 -7.38 5.23
CA TRP A 63 5.74 -6.82 5.75
C TRP A 63 5.60 -5.33 5.45
N LEU A 64 6.71 -4.63 5.16
CA LEU A 64 6.72 -3.18 5.00
C LEU A 64 5.87 -2.71 3.80
N PRO A 65 5.97 -3.30 2.58
CA PRO A 65 5.11 -2.93 1.46
C PRO A 65 3.65 -3.32 1.71
N ALA A 66 3.42 -4.44 2.40
CA ALA A 66 2.07 -4.82 2.81
C ALA A 66 1.49 -3.74 3.73
N VAL A 67 2.20 -3.30 4.77
CA VAL A 67 1.78 -2.21 5.68
C VAL A 67 1.63 -0.86 4.96
N LEU A 68 2.48 -0.56 3.98
CA LEU A 68 2.43 0.67 3.19
C LEU A 68 1.33 0.69 2.13
N ASP A 69 0.96 -0.45 1.54
CA ASP A 69 -0.22 -0.57 0.65
C ASP A 69 -1.52 -0.76 1.44
N PHE A 70 -1.41 -1.33 2.65
CA PHE A 70 -2.23 -0.95 3.78
C PHE A 70 -2.08 0.55 4.11
N GLY A 71 -1.63 1.43 3.22
CA GLY A 71 -2.00 2.84 3.13
C GLY A 71 -3.52 3.08 3.11
N CYS A 72 -4.33 2.03 3.08
CA CYS A 72 -5.70 1.99 3.61
C CYS A 72 -5.83 2.17 5.14
N LEU A 73 -4.90 1.72 5.99
CA LEU A 73 -4.98 1.80 7.46
C LEU A 73 -4.96 3.25 7.99
N PRO A 74 -4.05 4.14 7.55
CA PRO A 74 -4.13 5.56 7.89
C PRO A 74 -5.37 6.25 7.30
N TYR A 75 -5.84 5.79 6.13
CA TYR A 75 -7.12 6.20 5.57
C TYR A 75 -8.31 5.78 6.47
N PHE A 76 -8.32 4.54 6.98
CA PHE A 76 -9.30 4.02 7.93
C PHE A 76 -9.27 4.78 9.27
N VAL A 77 -8.08 5.11 9.78
CA VAL A 77 -7.93 5.90 11.01
C VAL A 77 -8.45 7.33 10.81
N MET A 78 -8.15 7.95 9.68
CA MET A 78 -8.59 9.32 9.37
C MET A 78 -10.11 9.40 9.10
N LEU A 79 -10.72 8.38 8.49
CA LEU A 79 -12.17 8.27 8.29
C LEU A 79 -12.92 7.98 9.62
N ALA A 80 -12.35 7.14 10.48
CA ALA A 80 -12.86 6.89 11.83
C ALA A 80 -12.85 8.17 12.69
N TRP A 81 -11.79 8.98 12.60
CA TRP A 81 -11.70 10.25 13.31
C TRP A 81 -12.72 11.30 12.80
N PHE A 82 -12.89 11.41 11.49
CA PHE A 82 -13.83 12.37 10.87
C PHE A 82 -15.31 12.04 11.16
N SER A 83 -15.68 10.76 11.22
CA SER A 83 -17.05 10.31 11.53
C SER A 83 -17.44 10.47 13.00
N LEU A 84 -16.48 10.34 13.92
CA LEU A 84 -16.69 10.62 15.33
C LEU A 84 -16.86 12.12 15.62
N SER A 85 -16.17 12.97 14.87
CA SER A 85 -16.26 14.44 14.97
C SER A 85 -17.64 15.00 14.56
N GLN A 86 -18.27 14.43 13.53
CA GLN A 86 -19.58 14.88 13.00
C GLN A 86 -20.80 14.49 13.85
N ARG A 87 -20.67 13.60 14.85
CA ARG A 87 -21.77 13.16 15.74
C ARG A 87 -22.03 14.07 16.94
N LYS A 88 -21.18 15.08 17.17
CA LYS A 88 -21.24 15.98 18.34
C LYS A 88 -21.81 17.37 18.04
N THR A 89 -22.22 17.63 16.80
CA THR A 89 -22.99 18.81 16.35
C THR A 89 -24.41 18.39 16.01
#